data_AF-A0A7X7KZ55-F1
#
_entry.id   AF-A0A7X7KZ55-F1
#
_cell.length_a   1.000
_cell.length_b   1.000
_cell.length_c   1.000
_cell.angle_alpha   90.00
_cell.angle_beta   90.00
_cell.angle_gamma   90.00
#
_symmetry.space_group_name_H-M   'P 1'
#
loop_
_entity.id
_entity.type
_entity.pdbx_description
1 polymer ?
#
loop_
_entity_poly.entity_id
_entity_poly.type
_entity_poly.pdbx_seq_one_letter_code
_entity_poly.pdbx_strand_id
1 'polypeptide(L)'
;MRTLVPIHLLPGGRASRHHWHFFQAGGLRQVRLTRADDFSRLDELPQELWTVLSCPTQGVRFDARTLALLDSDQDGRIRARELLAGVAWTCRRLRDPAVLLEDAPRLRLDALADTPEGKGLASIARRVLADIGQADSEAITLEDVVRRDQWLAQTPFNGDGVVTPDSAPTPELRQLIVEVIGACGSVPDRCGQAGIRRAELDRFFAEARAFDEWVALSEREPERILPLGEATAAASAALAAVRVKIDDYFTRCALAAFDPRAA
;
A
#
# COMPACT_ATOMS: atom_id res chain seq x y z
N MET A 1 -29.96 5.02 -55.00
CA MET A 1 -28.74 4.19 -54.96
C MET A 1 -27.65 5.01 -54.28
N ARG A 2 -27.36 4.75 -53.00
CA ARG A 2 -26.28 5.41 -52.26
C ARG A 2 -25.04 4.56 -52.40
N THR A 3 -24.05 5.11 -53.08
CA THR A 3 -22.77 4.48 -53.39
C THR A 3 -22.00 4.25 -52.09
N LEU A 4 -21.78 2.98 -51.73
CA LEU A 4 -20.82 2.58 -50.71
C LEU A 4 -19.43 2.94 -51.23
N VAL A 5 -18.70 3.81 -50.52
CA VAL A 5 -17.28 4.02 -50.74
C VAL A 5 -16.52 3.03 -49.84
N PRO A 6 -15.77 2.07 -50.40
CA PRO A 6 -14.97 1.14 -49.61
C PRO A 6 -13.74 1.85 -49.00
N ILE A 7 -13.53 1.66 -47.69
CA ILE A 7 -12.45 2.28 -46.89
C ILE A 7 -11.12 1.53 -47.10
N HIS A 8 -10.59 1.52 -48.32
CA HIS A 8 -9.25 0.95 -48.58
C HIS A 8 -8.19 1.98 -48.97
N LEU A 9 -8.47 3.28 -48.83
CA LEU A 9 -7.52 4.34 -49.17
C LEU A 9 -7.49 5.43 -48.11
N LEU A 10 -6.85 5.14 -46.97
CA LEU A 10 -6.21 6.15 -46.12
C LEU A 10 -4.74 5.72 -45.93
N PRO A 11 -3.75 6.58 -46.18
CA PRO A 11 -2.34 6.20 -46.06
C PRO A 11 -1.92 6.17 -44.59
N GLY A 12 -1.46 5.02 -44.10
CA GLY A 12 -0.77 4.87 -42.81
C GLY A 12 -1.38 3.86 -41.83
N GLY A 13 -2.62 3.40 -42.05
CA GLY A 13 -3.23 2.36 -41.22
C GLY A 13 -2.89 0.96 -41.74
N ARG A 14 -2.38 0.07 -40.90
CA ARG A 14 -2.44 -1.38 -41.18
C ARG A 14 -3.90 -1.70 -41.53
N ALA A 15 -4.13 -2.32 -42.68
CA ALA A 15 -5.46 -2.77 -43.07
C ALA A 15 -5.95 -3.81 -42.05
N SER A 16 -6.70 -3.35 -41.03
CA SER A 16 -7.32 -4.22 -40.07
C SER A 16 -8.32 -5.11 -40.82
N ARG A 17 -8.11 -6.43 -40.73
CA ARG A 17 -9.07 -7.42 -41.24
C ARG A 17 -10.28 -7.55 -40.32
N HIS A 18 -10.30 -6.82 -39.20
CA HIS A 18 -11.37 -6.86 -38.23
C HIS A 18 -12.54 -5.98 -38.66
N HIS A 19 -13.74 -6.55 -38.64
CA HIS A 19 -14.96 -5.82 -38.97
C HIS A 19 -15.48 -5.11 -37.71
N TRP A 20 -15.16 -3.83 -37.57
CA TRP A 20 -15.66 -2.97 -36.50
C TRP A 20 -17.15 -2.67 -36.67
N HIS A 21 -17.93 -2.82 -35.59
CA HIS A 21 -19.32 -2.40 -35.54
C HIS A 21 -19.41 -0.98 -35.00
N PHE A 22 -20.37 -0.21 -35.52
CA PHE A 22 -20.53 1.19 -35.16
C PHE A 22 -21.96 1.47 -34.72
N PHE A 23 -22.10 2.48 -33.87
CA PHE A 23 -23.39 3.10 -33.56
C PHE A 23 -23.28 4.61 -33.69
N GLN A 24 -24.43 5.27 -33.85
CA GLN A 24 -24.49 6.72 -33.83
C GLN A 24 -25.02 7.20 -32.48
N ALA A 25 -24.31 8.15 -31.89
CA ALA A 25 -24.73 8.86 -30.68
C ALA A 25 -24.24 10.30 -30.76
N GLY A 26 -25.12 11.27 -30.47
CA GLY A 26 -24.77 12.69 -30.47
C GLY A 26 -24.20 13.22 -31.79
N GLY A 27 -24.60 12.66 -32.94
CA GLY A 27 -24.07 13.04 -34.26
C GLY A 27 -22.69 12.47 -34.60
N LEU A 28 -22.07 11.73 -33.68
CA LEU A 28 -20.78 11.06 -33.87
C LEU A 28 -20.99 9.57 -34.16
N ARG A 29 -20.08 8.99 -34.95
CA ARG A 29 -20.02 7.54 -35.19
C ARG A 29 -18.99 6.93 -34.26
N GLN A 30 -19.45 6.12 -33.31
CA GLN A 30 -18.61 5.49 -32.30
C GLN A 30 -18.52 3.98 -32.51
N VAL A 31 -17.39 3.39 -32.15
CA VAL A 31 -17.15 1.94 -32.20
C VAL A 31 -17.94 1.27 -31.09
N ARG A 32 -18.62 0.17 -31.43
CA ARG A 32 -19.32 -0.70 -30.48
C ARG A 32 -18.48 -1.95 -30.25
N LEU A 33 -18.08 -2.18 -29.00
CA LEU A 33 -17.39 -3.40 -28.57
C LEU A 33 -18.45 -4.39 -28.05
N THR A 34 -18.68 -5.48 -28.78
CA THR A 34 -19.75 -6.46 -28.48
C THR A 34 -19.32 -7.91 -28.62
N ARG A 35 -18.08 -8.16 -29.06
CA ARG A 35 -17.54 -9.51 -29.28
C ARG A 35 -16.16 -9.62 -28.66
N ALA A 36 -15.78 -10.83 -28.29
CA ALA A 36 -14.44 -11.15 -27.78
C ALA A 36 -13.32 -10.60 -28.68
N ASP A 37 -13.46 -10.79 -30.00
CA ASP A 37 -12.50 -10.33 -31.00
C ASP A 37 -12.32 -8.81 -31.03
N ASP A 38 -13.33 -8.04 -30.60
CA ASP A 38 -13.23 -6.58 -30.54
C ASP A 38 -12.19 -6.13 -29.47
N PHE A 39 -12.02 -6.92 -28.40
CA PHE A 39 -11.02 -6.64 -27.35
C PHE A 39 -9.62 -7.13 -27.74
N SER A 40 -9.53 -8.34 -28.29
CA SER A 40 -8.23 -8.94 -28.64
C SER A 40 -7.52 -8.20 -29.79
N ARG A 41 -8.27 -7.45 -30.60
CA ARG A 41 -7.76 -6.64 -31.72
C ARG A 41 -7.90 -5.14 -31.51
N LEU A 42 -8.13 -4.69 -30.27
CA LEU A 42 -8.36 -3.28 -29.97
C LEU A 42 -7.18 -2.37 -30.38
N ASP A 43 -5.96 -2.92 -30.44
CA ASP A 43 -4.76 -2.25 -30.92
C ASP A 43 -4.76 -1.98 -32.43
N GLU A 44 -5.59 -2.70 -33.20
CA GLU A 44 -5.82 -2.44 -34.63
C GLU A 44 -6.81 -1.28 -34.87
N LEU A 45 -7.50 -0.79 -33.82
CA LEU A 45 -8.50 0.26 -33.97
C LEU A 45 -7.83 1.60 -34.34
N PRO A 46 -8.16 2.19 -35.52
CA PRO A 46 -7.60 3.47 -35.93
C PRO A 46 -7.83 4.57 -34.89
N GLN A 47 -6.76 5.32 -34.57
CA GLN A 47 -6.77 6.31 -33.50
C GLN A 47 -7.80 7.43 -33.73
N GLU A 48 -8.15 7.70 -34.99
CA GLU A 48 -9.15 8.72 -35.40
C GLU A 48 -10.57 8.36 -34.94
N LEU A 49 -10.82 7.10 -34.58
CA LEU A 49 -12.10 6.62 -34.07
C LEU A 49 -12.21 6.73 -32.54
N TRP A 50 -11.14 7.12 -31.85
CA TRP A 50 -11.14 7.32 -30.40
C TRP A 50 -11.74 8.67 -30.05
N THR A 51 -12.81 8.68 -29.26
CA THR A 51 -13.50 9.94 -28.87
C THR A 51 -12.72 10.73 -27.82
N VAL A 52 -11.89 10.06 -27.01
CA VAL A 52 -11.15 10.66 -25.89
C VAL A 52 -9.73 10.12 -25.90
N LEU A 53 -8.74 11.02 -25.85
CA LEU A 53 -7.31 10.65 -25.85
C LEU A 53 -6.75 10.39 -24.44
N SER A 54 -7.45 10.87 -23.41
CA SER A 54 -7.10 10.66 -22.00
C SER A 54 -8.33 10.62 -21.11
N CYS A 55 -8.42 9.62 -20.23
CA CYS A 55 -9.46 9.50 -19.22
C CYS A 55 -8.89 9.88 -17.84
N PRO A 56 -9.48 10.80 -17.07
CA PRO A 56 -9.01 11.09 -15.72
C PRO A 56 -9.24 9.88 -14.79
N THR A 57 -8.35 9.67 -13.82
CA THR A 57 -8.54 8.62 -12.78
C THR A 57 -9.55 9.01 -11.71
N GLN A 58 -10.00 10.28 -11.70
CA GLN A 58 -10.96 10.83 -10.74
C GLN A 58 -12.19 11.43 -11.45
N GLY A 59 -13.32 11.48 -10.75
CA GLY A 59 -14.57 12.08 -11.27
C GLY A 59 -15.30 11.24 -12.33
N VAL A 60 -14.81 10.04 -12.61
CA VAL A 60 -15.46 9.04 -13.47
C VAL A 60 -16.32 8.12 -12.59
N ARG A 61 -17.52 7.76 -13.06
CA ARG A 61 -18.38 6.77 -12.39
C ARG A 61 -17.85 5.36 -12.66
N PHE A 62 -16.73 5.02 -12.02
CA PHE A 62 -16.06 3.72 -12.10
C PHE A 62 -15.26 3.47 -10.82
N ASP A 63 -14.83 2.23 -10.58
CA ASP A 63 -13.97 1.91 -9.43
C ASP A 63 -12.61 2.62 -9.53
N ALA A 64 -12.33 3.51 -8.57
CA ALA A 64 -11.14 4.34 -8.57
C ALA A 64 -9.84 3.54 -8.45
N ARG A 65 -9.86 2.40 -7.74
CA ARG A 65 -8.68 1.53 -7.60
C ARG A 65 -8.32 0.89 -8.94
N THR A 66 -9.31 0.43 -9.69
CA THR A 66 -9.11 -0.11 -11.04
C THR A 66 -8.57 0.95 -11.99
N LEU A 67 -9.06 2.20 -11.93
CA LEU A 67 -8.51 3.30 -12.71
C LEU A 67 -7.05 3.59 -12.34
N ALA A 68 -6.71 3.57 -11.06
CA ALA A 68 -5.34 3.75 -10.59
C ALA A 68 -4.39 2.62 -11.04
N LEU A 69 -4.88 1.39 -11.20
CA LEU A 69 -4.09 0.28 -11.76
C LEU A 69 -3.81 0.43 -13.27
N LEU A 70 -4.67 1.15 -14.00
CA LEU A 70 -4.48 1.44 -15.41
C LEU A 70 -3.55 2.64 -15.66
N ASP A 71 -3.46 3.57 -14.72
CA ASP A 71 -2.56 4.73 -14.74
C ASP A 71 -1.13 4.33 -14.35
N SER A 72 -0.37 3.87 -15.34
CA SER A 72 0.92 3.23 -15.14
C SER A 72 2.03 4.20 -14.77
N ASP A 73 1.93 5.47 -15.19
CA ASP A 73 2.88 6.54 -14.87
C ASP A 73 2.43 7.44 -13.70
N GLN A 74 1.25 7.17 -13.13
CA GLN A 74 0.69 7.82 -11.95
C GLN A 74 0.48 9.33 -12.12
N ASP A 75 0.20 9.79 -13.35
CA ASP A 75 -0.04 11.21 -13.66
C ASP A 75 -1.52 11.64 -13.49
N GLY A 76 -2.38 10.70 -13.11
CA GLY A 76 -3.82 10.90 -12.93
C GLY A 76 -4.63 10.80 -14.22
N ARG A 77 -4.04 10.36 -15.33
CA ARG A 77 -4.69 10.29 -16.64
C ARG A 77 -4.32 9.01 -17.40
N ILE A 78 -5.32 8.18 -17.65
CA ILE A 78 -5.20 6.97 -18.46
C ILE A 78 -5.20 7.35 -19.94
N ARG A 79 -4.10 7.11 -20.65
CA ARG A 79 -3.99 7.32 -22.10
C ARG A 79 -4.33 6.05 -22.89
N ALA A 80 -4.59 6.20 -24.18
CA ALA A 80 -4.95 5.07 -25.06
C ALA A 80 -3.95 3.90 -24.98
N ARG A 81 -2.64 4.19 -24.94
CA ARG A 81 -1.58 3.15 -24.82
C ARG A 81 -1.70 2.31 -23.54
N GLU A 82 -2.13 2.91 -22.44
CA GLU A 82 -2.25 2.25 -21.15
C GLU A 82 -3.51 1.41 -21.09
N LEU A 83 -4.61 1.93 -21.65
CA LEU A 83 -5.83 1.16 -21.85
C LEU A 83 -5.57 -0.07 -22.74
N LEU A 84 -4.90 0.11 -23.87
CA LEU A 84 -4.52 -0.98 -24.77
C LEU A 84 -3.63 -2.02 -24.07
N ALA A 85 -2.66 -1.57 -23.26
CA ALA A 85 -1.82 -2.45 -22.47
C ALA A 85 -2.65 -3.26 -21.44
N GLY A 86 -3.59 -2.62 -20.77
CA GLY A 86 -4.52 -3.27 -19.83
C GLY A 86 -5.41 -4.30 -20.51
N VAL A 87 -6.01 -3.96 -21.66
CA VAL A 87 -6.84 -4.89 -22.45
C VAL A 87 -6.01 -6.08 -22.92
N ALA A 88 -4.83 -5.85 -23.50
CA ALA A 88 -3.93 -6.92 -23.94
C ALA A 88 -3.46 -7.80 -22.76
N TRP A 89 -3.21 -7.20 -21.60
CA TRP A 89 -2.86 -7.92 -20.37
C TRP A 89 -3.99 -8.86 -19.93
N THR A 90 -5.23 -8.39 -19.97
CA THR A 90 -6.43 -9.14 -19.61
C THR A 90 -6.71 -10.26 -20.60
N CYS A 91 -6.72 -9.98 -21.91
CA CYS A 91 -6.97 -10.98 -22.95
C CYS A 91 -5.98 -12.15 -22.91
N ARG A 92 -4.70 -11.90 -22.57
CA ARG A 92 -3.69 -12.98 -22.42
C ARG A 92 -3.94 -13.90 -21.23
N ARG A 93 -4.74 -13.49 -20.25
CA ARG A 93 -5.00 -14.22 -19.00
C ARG A 93 -6.35 -14.92 -18.98
N LEU A 94 -7.18 -14.72 -20.00
CA LEU A 94 -8.49 -15.33 -20.16
C LEU A 94 -8.45 -16.39 -21.27
N ARG A 95 -9.21 -17.48 -21.13
CA ARG A 95 -9.40 -18.45 -22.23
C ARG A 95 -10.21 -17.83 -23.36
N ASP A 96 -11.23 -17.07 -22.99
CA ASP A 96 -12.11 -16.35 -23.92
C ASP A 96 -12.38 -14.93 -23.38
N PRO A 97 -11.95 -13.87 -24.09
CA PRO A 97 -12.29 -12.50 -23.74
C PRO A 97 -13.79 -12.18 -23.73
N ALA A 98 -14.66 -13.04 -24.27
CA ALA A 98 -16.11 -12.90 -24.21
C ALA A 98 -16.64 -12.73 -22.78
N VAL A 99 -15.94 -13.28 -21.79
CA VAL A 99 -16.30 -13.14 -20.37
C VAL A 99 -16.35 -11.68 -19.91
N LEU A 100 -15.64 -10.76 -20.58
CA LEU A 100 -15.70 -9.31 -20.27
C LEU A 100 -17.04 -8.66 -20.66
N LEU A 101 -17.85 -9.35 -21.48
CA LEU A 101 -19.18 -8.91 -21.90
C LEU A 101 -20.28 -9.46 -20.99
N GLU A 102 -19.96 -10.47 -20.18
CA GLU A 102 -20.82 -10.96 -19.12
C GLU A 102 -20.82 -9.89 -18.03
N ASP A 103 -21.84 -9.05 -17.99
CA ASP A 103 -22.05 -8.00 -16.98
C ASP A 103 -22.33 -8.64 -15.60
N ALA A 104 -21.35 -9.38 -15.10
CA ALA A 104 -21.40 -10.21 -13.93
C ALA A 104 -20.27 -9.78 -12.98
N PRO A 105 -20.56 -9.50 -11.70
CA PRO A 105 -19.56 -9.05 -10.74
C PRO A 105 -18.68 -10.21 -10.22
N ARG A 106 -18.41 -11.22 -11.06
CA ARG A 106 -17.69 -12.44 -10.72
C ARG A 106 -16.87 -12.95 -11.90
N LEU A 107 -15.72 -13.52 -11.61
CA LEU A 107 -14.87 -14.21 -12.57
C LEU A 107 -14.85 -15.71 -12.23
N ARG A 108 -15.32 -16.56 -13.14
CA ARG A 108 -15.18 -18.01 -12.98
C ARG A 108 -13.70 -18.41 -13.06
N LEU A 109 -13.28 -19.35 -12.22
CA LEU A 109 -11.88 -19.79 -12.17
C LEU A 109 -11.48 -20.57 -13.43
N ASP A 110 -12.44 -21.20 -14.10
CA ASP A 110 -12.23 -21.87 -15.39
C ASP A 110 -12.11 -20.90 -16.56
N ALA A 111 -12.50 -19.62 -16.41
CA ALA A 111 -12.33 -18.60 -17.45
C ALA A 111 -10.86 -18.17 -17.62
N LEU A 112 -9.99 -18.45 -16.65
CA LEU A 112 -8.56 -18.13 -16.70
C LEU A 112 -7.81 -19.05 -17.67
N ALA A 113 -6.89 -18.48 -18.45
CA ALA A 113 -6.13 -19.16 -19.50
C ALA A 113 -5.34 -20.39 -19.00
N ASP A 114 -5.11 -21.37 -19.88
CA ASP A 114 -4.29 -22.56 -19.55
C ASP A 114 -2.77 -22.32 -19.60
N THR A 115 -2.33 -21.07 -19.45
CA THR A 115 -0.92 -20.70 -19.39
C THR A 115 -0.36 -20.83 -17.96
N PRO A 116 0.96 -20.86 -17.75
CA PRO A 116 1.54 -20.84 -16.42
C PRO A 116 1.00 -19.68 -15.56
N GLU A 117 0.88 -18.49 -16.14
CA GLU A 117 0.35 -17.30 -15.46
C GLU A 117 -1.14 -17.47 -15.13
N GLY A 118 -1.95 -17.98 -16.07
CA GLY A 118 -3.38 -18.20 -15.85
C GLY A 118 -3.65 -19.26 -14.78
N LYS A 119 -2.88 -20.36 -14.77
CA LYS A 119 -2.91 -21.39 -13.72
C LYS A 119 -2.48 -20.82 -12.36
N GLY A 120 -1.47 -19.95 -12.35
CA GLY A 120 -1.04 -19.21 -11.16
C GLY A 120 -2.16 -18.33 -10.60
N LEU A 121 -2.83 -17.54 -11.44
CA LEU A 121 -3.98 -16.72 -11.04
C LEU A 121 -5.13 -17.57 -10.51
N ALA A 122 -5.43 -18.70 -11.13
CA ALA A 122 -6.48 -19.61 -10.67
C ALA A 122 -6.12 -20.21 -9.29
N SER A 123 -4.85 -20.55 -9.07
CA SER A 123 -4.36 -21.02 -7.78
C SER A 123 -4.48 -19.95 -6.69
N ILE A 124 -4.09 -18.70 -7.00
CA ILE A 124 -4.24 -17.57 -6.08
C ILE A 124 -5.71 -17.33 -5.75
N ALA A 125 -6.59 -17.34 -6.75
CA ALA A 125 -8.02 -17.14 -6.55
C ALA A 125 -8.64 -18.24 -5.66
N ARG A 126 -8.29 -19.52 -5.88
CA ARG A 126 -8.70 -20.62 -4.98
C ARG A 126 -8.19 -20.41 -3.57
N ARG A 127 -6.94 -19.94 -3.41
CA ARG A 127 -6.37 -19.64 -2.10
C ARG A 127 -7.12 -18.52 -1.40
N VAL A 128 -7.44 -17.44 -2.12
CA VAL A 128 -8.25 -16.33 -1.59
C VAL A 128 -9.59 -16.83 -1.09
N LEU A 129 -10.29 -17.64 -1.89
CA LEU A 129 -11.57 -18.24 -1.52
C LEU A 129 -11.45 -19.17 -0.30
N ALA A 130 -10.40 -19.98 -0.23
CA ALA A 130 -10.14 -20.85 0.94
C ALA A 130 -9.86 -20.03 2.22
N ASP A 131 -9.06 -18.97 2.14
CA ASP A 131 -8.72 -18.10 3.27
C ASP A 131 -9.99 -17.45 3.89
N ILE A 132 -11.01 -17.15 3.07
CA ILE A 132 -12.29 -16.57 3.52
C ILE A 132 -13.40 -17.62 3.77
N GLY A 133 -13.07 -18.91 3.80
CA GLY A 133 -14.00 -20.00 4.12
C GLY A 133 -14.94 -20.43 2.97
N GLN A 134 -14.59 -20.14 1.72
CA GLN A 134 -15.36 -20.44 0.51
C GLN A 134 -14.60 -21.39 -0.45
N ALA A 135 -13.91 -22.39 0.08
CA ALA A 135 -13.02 -23.26 -0.70
C ALA A 135 -13.70 -23.99 -1.89
N ASP A 136 -15.00 -24.25 -1.79
CA ASP A 136 -15.80 -24.93 -2.82
C ASP A 136 -16.34 -23.99 -3.92
N SER A 137 -16.08 -22.68 -3.83
CA SER A 137 -16.54 -21.72 -4.84
C SER A 137 -15.75 -21.83 -6.15
N GLU A 138 -16.46 -21.85 -7.27
CA GLU A 138 -15.89 -21.88 -8.63
C GLU A 138 -15.71 -20.48 -9.25
N ALA A 139 -16.08 -19.42 -8.53
CA ALA A 139 -15.95 -18.05 -9.00
C ALA A 139 -15.47 -17.13 -7.88
N ILE A 140 -14.75 -16.09 -8.26
CA ILE A 140 -14.21 -15.07 -7.36
C ILE A 140 -14.78 -13.70 -7.73
N THR A 141 -15.08 -12.89 -6.72
CA THR A 141 -15.51 -11.50 -6.87
C THR A 141 -14.43 -10.53 -6.38
N LEU A 142 -14.56 -9.25 -6.74
CA LEU A 142 -13.69 -8.21 -6.16
C LEU A 142 -13.89 -8.10 -4.64
N GLU A 143 -15.11 -8.31 -4.16
CA GLU A 143 -15.43 -8.30 -2.73
C GLU A 143 -14.68 -9.40 -1.98
N ASP A 144 -14.54 -10.60 -2.55
CA ASP A 144 -13.79 -11.70 -1.94
C ASP A 144 -12.30 -11.34 -1.77
N VAL A 145 -11.71 -10.67 -2.77
CA VAL A 145 -10.32 -10.18 -2.69
C VAL A 145 -10.18 -9.14 -1.58
N VAL A 146 -11.13 -8.21 -1.46
CA VAL A 146 -11.14 -7.19 -0.41
C VAL A 146 -11.31 -7.82 0.98
N ARG A 147 -12.24 -8.76 1.13
CA ARG A 147 -12.47 -9.50 2.39
C ARG A 147 -11.23 -10.28 2.81
N ARG A 148 -10.54 -10.90 1.85
CA ARG A 148 -9.28 -11.60 2.12
C ARG A 148 -8.18 -10.66 2.59
N ASP A 149 -8.05 -9.47 1.99
CA ASP A 149 -7.04 -8.49 2.44
C ASP A 149 -7.34 -7.99 3.88
N GLN A 150 -8.61 -7.76 4.20
CA GLN A 150 -9.05 -7.42 5.55
C GLN A 150 -8.76 -8.54 6.56
N TRP A 151 -9.06 -9.79 6.20
CA TRP A 151 -8.75 -10.95 7.04
C TRP A 151 -7.25 -11.10 7.25
N LEU A 152 -6.45 -11.00 6.18
CA LEU A 152 -5.00 -11.13 6.28
C LEU A 152 -4.41 -10.05 7.19
N ALA A 153 -4.90 -8.82 7.11
CA ALA A 153 -4.46 -7.73 7.98
C ALA A 153 -4.63 -8.06 9.47
N GLN A 154 -5.66 -8.83 9.85
CA GLN A 154 -5.92 -9.26 11.23
C GLN A 154 -5.08 -10.46 11.67
N THR A 155 -4.38 -11.13 10.76
CA THR A 155 -3.54 -12.28 11.14
C THR A 155 -2.27 -11.80 11.86
N PRO A 156 -1.77 -12.55 12.86
CA PRO A 156 -0.54 -12.20 13.58
C PRO A 156 0.68 -11.97 12.68
N PHE A 157 0.77 -12.69 11.55
CA PHE A 157 1.87 -12.61 10.61
C PHE A 157 1.37 -12.17 9.23
N ASN A 158 0.82 -10.96 9.18
CA ASN A 158 0.22 -10.36 7.97
C ASN A 158 1.27 -9.89 6.93
N GLY A 159 2.56 -9.91 7.29
CA GLY A 159 3.69 -9.62 6.40
C GLY A 159 4.07 -8.14 6.26
N ASP A 160 3.57 -7.25 7.12
CA ASP A 160 3.92 -5.82 7.11
C ASP A 160 5.22 -5.47 7.90
N GLY A 161 5.79 -6.47 8.56
CA GLY A 161 7.02 -6.34 9.35
C GLY A 161 6.83 -5.71 10.74
N VAL A 162 5.57 -5.53 11.18
CA VAL A 162 5.21 -5.09 12.53
C VAL A 162 4.82 -6.32 13.35
N VAL A 163 5.37 -6.43 14.56
CA VAL A 163 5.03 -7.51 15.50
C VAL A 163 4.22 -6.92 16.65
N THR A 164 2.98 -7.41 16.80
CA THR A 164 2.07 -6.98 17.87
C THR A 164 2.15 -7.91 19.08
N PRO A 165 1.71 -7.48 20.27
CA PRO A 165 1.62 -8.36 21.45
C PRO A 165 0.78 -9.62 21.19
N ASP A 166 -0.24 -9.55 20.34
CA ASP A 166 -1.09 -10.70 20.00
C ASP A 166 -0.39 -11.72 19.10
N SER A 167 0.75 -11.34 18.51
CA SER A 167 1.59 -12.24 17.71
C SER A 167 2.57 -13.06 18.54
N ALA A 168 2.68 -12.78 19.83
CA ALA A 168 3.57 -13.49 20.73
C ALA A 168 3.03 -14.88 21.09
N PRO A 169 3.84 -15.95 20.94
CA PRO A 169 3.41 -17.31 21.28
C PRO A 169 3.40 -17.56 22.80
N THR A 170 4.07 -16.72 23.60
CA THR A 170 4.14 -16.86 25.05
C THR A 170 3.83 -15.55 25.78
N PRO A 171 3.33 -15.62 27.04
CA PRO A 171 3.06 -14.44 27.85
C PRO A 171 4.30 -13.55 28.06
N GLU A 172 5.49 -14.16 28.15
CA GLU A 172 6.75 -13.44 28.38
C GLU A 172 7.12 -12.60 27.16
N LEU A 173 6.99 -13.17 25.95
CA LEU A 173 7.26 -12.41 24.73
C LEU A 173 6.21 -11.31 24.50
N ARG A 174 4.95 -11.57 24.87
CA ARG A 174 3.89 -10.56 24.85
C ARG A 174 4.25 -9.38 25.75
N GLN A 175 4.71 -9.67 26.96
CA GLN A 175 5.13 -8.67 27.93
C GLN A 175 6.34 -7.86 27.43
N LEU A 176 7.36 -8.53 26.88
CA LEU A 176 8.51 -7.86 26.28
C LEU A 176 8.09 -6.87 25.18
N ILE A 177 7.18 -7.26 24.29
CA ILE A 177 6.70 -6.35 23.24
C ILE A 177 6.01 -5.12 23.84
N VAL A 178 5.20 -5.29 24.89
CA VAL A 178 4.55 -4.17 25.60
C VAL A 178 5.58 -3.24 26.24
N GLU A 179 6.65 -3.79 26.82
CA GLU A 179 7.73 -3.00 27.42
C GLU A 179 8.53 -2.22 26.38
N VAL A 180 8.85 -2.85 25.24
CA VAL A 180 9.49 -2.16 24.11
C VAL A 180 8.58 -1.03 23.61
N ILE A 181 7.28 -1.26 23.48
CA ILE A 181 6.31 -0.22 23.11
C ILE A 181 6.32 0.93 24.12
N GLY A 182 6.38 0.64 25.42
CA GLY A 182 6.41 1.66 26.47
C GLY A 182 7.68 2.52 26.46
N ALA A 183 8.84 1.90 26.20
CA ALA A 183 10.14 2.59 26.22
C ALA A 183 10.47 3.27 24.89
N CYS A 184 10.18 2.60 23.78
CA CYS A 184 10.58 2.99 22.43
C CYS A 184 9.39 3.43 21.56
N GLY A 185 8.18 3.57 22.10
CA GLY A 185 7.00 3.86 21.30
C GLY A 185 6.62 2.70 20.36
N SER A 186 5.61 2.94 19.53
CA SER A 186 5.03 1.93 18.65
C SER A 186 4.80 2.43 17.24
N VAL A 187 4.59 1.47 16.36
CA VAL A 187 4.16 1.67 14.99
C VAL A 187 2.83 0.94 14.79
N PRO A 188 1.87 1.53 14.03
CA PRO A 188 0.65 0.82 13.68
C PRO A 188 0.93 -0.35 12.73
N ASP A 189 0.44 -1.52 13.10
CA ASP A 189 0.26 -2.69 12.23
C ASP A 189 -0.87 -2.44 11.20
N ARG A 190 -0.96 -3.24 10.14
CA ARG A 190 -2.06 -3.17 9.15
C ARG A 190 -3.46 -3.30 9.77
N CYS A 191 -3.64 -3.98 10.90
CA CYS A 191 -4.93 -4.00 11.61
C CYS A 191 -5.16 -2.79 12.53
N GLY A 192 -4.19 -1.88 12.64
CA GLY A 192 -4.24 -0.68 13.49
C GLY A 192 -3.76 -0.90 14.93
N GLN A 193 -3.38 -2.12 15.30
CA GLN A 193 -2.80 -2.40 16.61
C GLN A 193 -1.38 -1.81 16.73
N ALA A 194 -1.01 -1.43 17.95
CA ALA A 194 0.35 -1.00 18.24
C ALA A 194 1.29 -2.21 18.24
N GLY A 195 2.39 -2.09 17.50
CA GLY A 195 3.46 -3.08 17.48
C GLY A 195 4.83 -2.43 17.36
N ILE A 196 5.83 -3.28 17.14
CA ILE A 196 7.23 -2.90 17.03
C ILE A 196 7.81 -3.47 15.74
N ARG A 197 8.77 -2.75 15.14
CA ARG A 197 9.63 -3.28 14.07
C ARG A 197 11.00 -3.61 14.63
N ARG A 198 11.89 -4.05 13.73
CA ARG A 198 13.31 -4.27 14.02
C ARG A 198 13.96 -3.05 14.67
N ALA A 199 13.65 -1.83 14.20
CA ALA A 199 14.27 -0.61 14.68
C ALA A 199 13.98 -0.32 16.16
N GLU A 200 12.72 -0.47 16.60
CA GLU A 200 12.34 -0.26 18.01
C GLU A 200 12.97 -1.33 18.91
N LEU A 201 13.04 -2.58 18.43
CA LEU A 201 13.67 -3.67 19.16
C LEU A 201 15.18 -3.46 19.33
N ASP A 202 15.87 -3.08 18.25
CA ASP A 202 17.31 -2.83 18.26
C ASP A 202 17.64 -1.65 19.17
N ARG A 203 16.82 -0.58 19.13
CA ARG A 203 16.95 0.56 20.05
C ARG A 203 16.77 0.14 21.49
N PHE A 204 15.73 -0.63 21.81
CA PHE A 204 15.48 -1.10 23.17
C PHE A 204 16.68 -1.86 23.74
N PHE A 205 17.24 -2.81 22.98
CA PHE A 205 18.40 -3.57 23.46
C PHE A 205 19.68 -2.74 23.51
N ALA A 206 19.86 -1.77 22.62
CA ALA A 206 21.00 -0.85 22.68
C ALA A 206 20.94 0.03 23.94
N GLU A 207 19.78 0.62 24.24
CA GLU A 207 19.59 1.45 25.43
C GLU A 207 19.64 0.63 26.73
N ALA A 208 19.06 -0.57 26.75
CA ALA A 208 19.13 -1.47 27.89
C ALA A 208 20.58 -1.86 28.22
N ARG A 209 21.40 -2.15 27.20
CA ARG A 209 22.84 -2.43 27.38
C ARG A 209 23.60 -1.21 27.87
N ALA A 210 23.34 -0.03 27.28
CA ALA A 210 23.99 1.20 27.71
C ALA A 210 23.66 1.53 29.19
N PHE A 211 22.42 1.25 29.62
CA PHE A 211 22.01 1.40 31.00
C PHE A 211 22.70 0.40 31.92
N ASP A 212 22.72 -0.89 31.56
CA ASP A 212 23.42 -1.93 32.32
C ASP A 212 24.92 -1.64 32.46
N GLU A 213 25.57 -1.20 31.38
CA GLU A 213 26.98 -0.79 31.39
C GLU A 213 27.23 0.42 32.30
N TRP A 214 26.30 1.39 32.33
CA TRP A 214 26.38 2.54 33.22
C TRP A 214 26.19 2.15 34.70
N VAL A 215 25.26 1.23 34.99
CA VAL A 215 25.07 0.66 36.34
C VAL A 215 26.32 -0.11 36.78
N ALA A 216 26.83 -1.01 35.96
CA ALA A 216 28.06 -1.75 36.25
C ALA A 216 29.28 -0.83 36.41
N LEU A 217 29.31 0.30 35.69
CA LEU A 217 30.32 1.32 35.89
C LEU A 217 30.19 2.01 37.25
N SER A 218 28.97 2.24 37.74
CA SER A 218 28.73 2.81 39.08
C SER A 218 29.24 1.90 40.21
N GLU A 219 29.24 0.58 40.01
CA GLU A 219 29.75 -0.38 40.98
C GLU A 219 31.28 -0.50 40.93
N ARG A 220 31.88 -0.43 39.74
CA ARG A 220 33.33 -0.51 39.54
C ARG A 220 34.07 0.78 39.87
N GLU A 221 33.47 1.92 39.54
CA GLU A 221 34.03 3.26 39.72
C GLU A 221 33.04 4.15 40.48
N PRO A 222 32.70 3.81 41.75
CA PRO A 222 31.69 4.52 42.51
C PRO A 222 32.06 5.99 42.71
N GLU A 223 33.34 6.32 42.89
CA GLU A 223 33.75 7.73 43.06
C GLU A 223 33.50 8.59 41.81
N ARG A 224 33.44 7.97 40.62
CA ARG A 224 33.19 8.67 39.35
C ARG A 224 31.69 8.89 39.10
N ILE A 225 30.85 7.94 39.46
CA ILE A 225 29.41 7.96 39.18
C ILE A 225 28.57 8.38 40.38
N LEU A 226 29.01 8.00 41.58
CA LEU A 226 28.40 8.26 42.89
C LEU A 226 29.38 9.08 43.77
N PRO A 227 29.67 10.35 43.42
CA PRO A 227 30.70 11.15 44.09
C PRO A 227 30.46 11.38 45.59
N LEU A 228 29.23 11.17 46.07
CA LEU A 228 28.86 11.26 47.48
C LEU A 228 28.39 9.90 48.06
N GLY A 229 28.71 8.79 47.39
CA GLY A 229 28.24 7.45 47.77
C GLY A 229 26.71 7.39 47.85
N GLU A 230 26.17 6.84 48.94
CA GLU A 230 24.72 6.75 49.20
C GLU A 230 24.01 8.12 49.21
N ALA A 231 24.71 9.19 49.59
CA ALA A 231 24.14 10.54 49.60
C ALA A 231 23.99 11.16 48.20
N THR A 232 24.56 10.54 47.16
CA THR A 232 24.51 11.05 45.78
C THR A 232 23.08 11.24 45.29
N ALA A 233 22.19 10.28 45.54
CA ALA A 233 20.81 10.35 45.10
C ALA A 233 20.05 11.52 45.75
N ALA A 234 20.22 11.69 47.08
CA ALA A 234 19.61 12.79 47.82
C ALA A 234 20.16 14.16 47.38
N ALA A 235 21.47 14.27 47.16
CA ALA A 235 22.10 15.50 46.68
C ALA A 235 21.63 15.87 45.26
N SER A 236 21.54 14.89 44.36
CA SER A 236 21.01 15.07 43.00
C SER A 236 19.56 15.56 43.03
N ALA A 237 18.71 14.95 43.87
CA ALA A 237 17.32 15.37 44.05
C ALA A 237 17.21 16.80 44.62
N ALA A 238 18.03 17.15 45.62
CA ALA A 238 18.07 18.49 46.18
C ALA A 238 18.48 19.53 45.13
N LEU A 239 19.50 19.23 44.31
CA LEU A 239 19.92 20.08 43.20
C LEU A 239 18.81 20.22 42.14
N ALA A 240 18.17 19.12 41.74
CA ALA A 240 17.08 19.14 40.77
C ALA A 240 15.90 20.03 41.23
N ALA A 241 15.56 19.99 42.52
CA ALA A 241 14.47 20.80 43.09
C ALA A 241 14.71 22.31 43.00
N VAL A 242 15.97 22.76 43.01
CA VAL A 242 16.33 24.18 42.92
C VAL A 242 16.93 24.59 41.58
N ARG A 243 17.20 23.63 40.67
CA ARG A 243 17.88 23.84 39.39
C ARG A 243 17.32 25.01 38.59
N VAL A 244 15.99 25.06 38.43
CA VAL A 244 15.33 26.13 37.66
C VAL A 244 15.62 27.52 38.23
N LYS A 245 15.66 27.67 39.56
CA LYS A 245 15.96 28.97 40.20
C LYS A 245 17.42 29.35 40.06
N ILE A 246 18.32 28.36 40.15
CA ILE A 246 19.75 28.57 39.95
C ILE A 246 20.02 28.99 38.50
N ASP A 247 19.46 28.26 37.53
CA ASP A 247 19.62 28.54 36.10
C ASP A 247 19.04 29.92 35.73
N ASP A 248 17.88 30.29 36.26
CA ASP A 248 17.27 31.62 36.09
C ASP A 248 18.15 32.73 36.69
N TYR A 249 18.67 32.55 37.91
CA TYR A 249 19.59 33.51 38.53
C TYR A 249 20.81 33.76 37.65
N PHE A 250 21.49 32.69 37.19
CA PHE A 250 22.67 32.84 36.33
C PHE A 250 22.33 33.40 34.94
N THR A 251 21.16 33.07 34.40
CA THR A 251 20.66 33.68 33.15
C THR A 251 20.49 35.19 33.33
N ARG A 252 19.91 35.64 34.44
CA ARG A 252 19.76 37.08 34.74
C ARG A 252 21.09 37.76 34.99
N CYS A 253 22.03 37.12 35.69
CA CYS A 253 23.39 37.65 35.84
C CYS A 253 24.08 37.84 34.48
N ALA A 254 23.92 36.89 33.56
CA ALA A 254 24.47 37.01 32.20
C ALA A 254 23.80 38.15 31.41
N LEU A 255 22.47 38.32 31.55
CA LEU A 255 21.74 39.43 30.93
C LEU A 255 22.16 40.79 31.49
N ALA A 256 22.28 40.92 32.82
CA ALA A 256 22.71 42.14 33.49
C ALA A 256 24.17 42.53 33.12
N ALA A 257 25.04 41.54 32.91
CA ALA A 257 26.40 41.78 32.44
C ALA A 257 26.45 42.27 30.97
N PHE A 258 25.48 41.87 30.15
CA PHE A 258 25.36 42.28 28.75
C PHE A 258 24.68 43.65 28.59
N ASP A 259 23.56 43.87 29.29
CA ASP A 259 22.86 45.16 29.39
C ASP A 259 22.57 45.48 30.86
N PRO A 260 23.25 46.48 31.46
CA PRO A 260 23.06 46.87 32.85
C PRO A 260 21.62 47.30 33.20
N ARG A 261 20.79 47.63 32.20
CA ARG A 261 19.38 47.99 32.38
C ARG A 261 18.47 46.77 32.55
N ALA A 262 18.98 45.56 32.29
CA ALA A 262 18.26 44.30 32.42
C ALA A 262 18.44 43.63 33.80
N ALA A 263 19.14 44.29 34.73
CA ALA A 263 19.40 43.83 36.10
C ALA A 263 18.18 43.98 37.03
#